data_AF-A0A656QGD5-F1
#
_entry.id   AF-A0A656QGD5-F1
#
_cell.length_a   1.000
_cell.length_b   1.000
_cell.length_c   1.000
_cell.angle_alpha   90.00
_cell.angle_beta   90.00
_cell.angle_gamma   90.00
#
_symmetry.space_group_name_H-M   'P 1'
#
loop_
_entity.id
_entity.type
_entity.pdbx_description
1 polymer ?
#
loop_
_entity_poly.entity_id
_entity_poly.type
_entity_poly.pdbx_seq_one_letter_code
_entity_poly.pdbx_strand_id
1 'polypeptide(L)' 'MSQELEVLTGKLHGLTAALSVIAAALPQQASADVQETLRDMIGETASSDLPGATLASMHSTIAQVIESMEIGLRR' A
#
# COMPACT_ATOMS: atom_id res chain seq x y z
N MET A 1 14.56 0.12 20.66
CA MET A 1 13.31 0.55 20.01
C MET A 1 13.50 1.36 18.73
N SER A 2 14.40 2.35 18.62
CA SER A 2 14.57 3.11 17.35
C SER A 2 15.07 2.26 16.17
N GLN A 3 15.96 1.31 16.41
CA GLN A 3 16.57 0.50 15.35
C GLN A 3 15.57 -0.45 14.67
N GLU A 4 14.63 -1.03 15.43
CA GLU A 4 13.56 -1.87 14.89
C GLU A 4 12.57 -1.06 14.03
N LEU A 5 12.33 0.20 14.42
CA LEU A 5 11.46 1.11 13.71
C LEU A 5 12.11 1.59 12.39
N GLU A 6 13.42 1.82 12.37
CA GLU A 6 14.20 2.07 11.16
C GLU A 6 14.18 0.87 10.20
N VAL A 7 14.36 -0.34 10.72
CA VAL A 7 14.30 -1.58 9.92
C VAL A 7 12.90 -1.79 9.33
N LEU A 8 11.85 -1.55 10.13
CA LEU A 8 10.47 -1.63 9.65
C LEU A 8 10.20 -0.59 8.57
N THR A 9 10.68 0.64 8.75
CA THR A 9 10.55 1.73 7.78
C THR A 9 11.27 1.38 6.47
N GLY A 10 12.49 0.83 6.54
CA GLY A 10 13.23 0.38 5.35
C GLY A 10 12.52 -0.76 4.60
N LYS A 11 11.92 -1.71 5.33
CA LYS A 11 11.11 -2.79 4.73
C LYS A 11 9.85 -2.28 4.06
N LEU A 12 9.15 -1.32 4.69
CA LEU A 12 7.99 -0.65 4.09
C LEU A 12 8.38 0.09 2.81
N HIS A 13 9.50 0.82 2.82
CA HIS A 13 10.01 1.50 1.63
C HIS A 13 10.32 0.52 0.49
N GLY A 14 10.96 -0.63 0.82
CA GLY A 14 11.24 -1.69 -0.15
C GLY A 14 9.97 -2.33 -0.72
N LEU A 15 8.95 -2.56 0.12
CA LEU A 15 7.65 -3.08 -0.31
C LEU A 15 6.94 -2.10 -1.26
N THR A 16 6.91 -0.81 -0.92
CA THR A 16 6.33 0.23 -1.77
C THR A 16 7.04 0.30 -3.12
N ALA A 17 8.38 0.23 -3.14
CA ALA A 17 9.15 0.23 -4.39
C ALA A 17 8.82 -1.00 -5.27
N ALA A 18 8.70 -2.19 -4.68
CA ALA A 18 8.32 -3.40 -5.40
C ALA A 18 6.90 -3.29 -5.99
N LEU A 19 5.95 -2.76 -5.22
CA LEU A 19 4.58 -2.54 -5.67
C LEU A 19 4.50 -1.52 -6.81
N SER A 20 5.30 -0.45 -6.75
CA SER A 20 5.40 0.53 -7.85
C SER A 20 5.95 -0.07 -9.15
N VAL A 21 6.92 -0.98 -9.06
CA VAL A 21 7.45 -1.70 -10.24
C VAL A 21 6.41 -2.65 -10.83
N ILE A 22 5.70 -3.40 -9.98
CA ILE A 22 4.61 -4.28 -10.40
C ILE A 22 3.49 -3.46 -11.06
N ALA A 23 3.13 -2.33 -10.47
CA ALA A 23 2.14 -1.40 -11.02
C ALA A 23 2.52 -0.86 -12.39
N ALA A 24 3.80 -0.52 -12.60
CA ALA A 24 4.31 -0.07 -13.89
C ALA A 24 4.32 -1.18 -14.96
N ALA A 25 4.33 -2.45 -14.54
CA ALA A 25 4.29 -3.61 -15.43
C ALA A 25 2.88 -4.19 -15.64
N LEU A 26 1.89 -3.77 -14.84
CA LEU A 26 0.52 -4.24 -14.95
C LEU A 26 -0.20 -3.54 -16.11
N PRO A 27 -0.94 -4.28 -16.95
CA PRO A 27 -1.89 -3.68 -17.88
C PRO A 27 -2.88 -2.78 -17.13
N GLN A 28 -3.29 -1.68 -17.76
CA GLN A 28 -4.14 -0.66 -17.13
C GLN A 28 -5.41 -1.21 -16.46
N GLN A 29 -6.01 -2.27 -17.01
CA GLN A 29 -7.15 -2.96 -16.41
C GLN A 29 -6.80 -3.68 -15.11
N ALA A 30 -5.68 -4.41 -15.06
CA ALA A 30 -5.25 -5.09 -13.84
C ALA A 30 -4.80 -4.10 -12.75
N SER A 31 -4.34 -2.90 -13.13
CA SER A 31 -4.04 -1.83 -12.17
C SER A 31 -5.31 -1.31 -11.48
N ALA A 32 -6.43 -1.20 -12.21
CA ALA A 32 -7.72 -0.79 -11.65
C ALA A 32 -8.29 -1.83 -10.67
N ASP A 33 -8.26 -3.12 -11.04
CA ASP A 33 -8.74 -4.21 -10.19
C ASP A 33 -7.93 -4.31 -8.88
N VAL A 34 -6.62 -4.09 -8.96
CA VAL A 34 -5.74 -4.06 -7.78
C VAL A 34 -6.04 -2.86 -6.90
N GLN A 35 -6.29 -1.67 -7.47
CA GLN A 35 -6.69 -0.49 -6.69
C GLN A 35 -8.02 -0.70 -5.98
N GLU A 36 -9.00 -1.32 -6.64
CA GLU A 36 -10.29 -1.68 -6.04
C GLU A 36 -10.10 -2.65 -4.87
N THR A 37 -9.36 -3.74 -5.09
CA THR A 37 -9.04 -4.74 -4.05
C THR A 37 -8.34 -4.12 -2.84
N LEU A 38 -7.41 -3.19 -3.08
CA LEU A 38 -6.70 -2.48 -2.01
C LEU A 38 -7.62 -1.54 -1.22
N ARG A 39 -8.58 -0.87 -1.88
CA ARG A 39 -9.60 -0.05 -1.22
C ARG A 39 -10.56 -0.90 -0.41
N ASP A 40 -10.97 -2.05 -0.93
CA ASP A 40 -11.80 -3.01 -0.20
C ASP A 40 -11.10 -3.51 1.05
N MET A 41 -9.80 -3.80 0.96
CA MET A 41 -8.99 -4.18 2.11
C MET A 41 -8.96 -3.10 3.21
N ILE A 42 -8.92 -1.82 2.85
CA ILE A 42 -9.06 -0.71 3.82
C ILE A 42 -10.44 -0.76 4.49
N GLY A 43 -11.51 -0.96 3.70
CA GLY A 43 -12.88 -1.06 4.21
C GLY A 43 -13.10 -2.25 5.15
N GLU A 44 -12.61 -3.43 4.78
CA GLU A 44 -12.71 -4.64 5.60
C GLU A 44 -11.89 -4.53 6.88
N THR A 45 -10.68 -3.95 6.80
CA THR A 45 -9.83 -3.77 7.98
C THR A 45 -10.29 -2.65 8.90
N ALA A 46 -11.10 -1.69 8.42
CA ALA A 46 -11.68 -0.63 9.26
C ALA A 46 -12.53 -1.16 10.42
N SER A 47 -13.07 -2.38 10.28
CA SER A 47 -13.87 -3.06 11.30
C SER A 47 -13.06 -4.06 12.15
N SER A 48 -11.76 -4.17 11.91
CA SER A 48 -10.91 -5.14 12.61
C SER A 48 -10.54 -4.66 14.02
N ASP A 49 -10.47 -5.60 14.98
CA ASP A 49 -9.98 -5.37 16.35
C ASP A 49 -8.45 -5.08 16.44
N LEU A 50 -7.85 -4.61 15.34
CA LEU A 50 -6.44 -4.24 15.33
C LEU A 50 -6.21 -2.98 16.17
N PRO A 51 -5.06 -2.87 16.85
CA PRO A 51 -4.67 -1.63 17.52
C PRO A 51 -4.71 -0.45 16.54
N GLY A 52 -5.34 0.67 16.92
CA GLY A 52 -5.60 1.80 16.01
C GLY A 52 -4.35 2.36 15.32
N ALA A 53 -3.18 2.31 15.96
CA ALA A 53 -1.91 2.73 15.36
C ALA A 53 -1.44 1.78 14.24
N THR A 54 -1.66 0.47 14.42
CA THR A 54 -1.39 -0.56 13.41
C THR A 54 -2.34 -0.41 12.23
N LEU A 55 -3.63 -0.20 12.52
CA LEU A 55 -4.64 0.03 11.49
C LEU A 55 -4.33 1.28 10.65
N ALA A 56 -4.02 2.40 11.31
CA ALA A 56 -3.66 3.64 10.62
C ALA A 56 -2.40 3.49 9.75
N SER A 57 -1.39 2.75 10.24
CA SER A 57 -0.16 2.51 9.49
C SER A 57 -0.41 1.63 8.26
N MET A 58 -1.26 0.60 8.40
CA MET A 58 -1.64 -0.28 7.31
C MET A 58 -2.45 0.47 6.24
N HIS A 59 -3.47 1.24 6.66
CA HIS A 59 -4.26 2.08 5.75
C HIS A 59 -3.40 3.12 5.02
N SER A 60 -2.47 3.77 5.72
CA SER A 60 -1.54 4.73 5.11
C SER A 60 -0.63 4.07 4.07
N THR A 61 -0.16 2.85 4.33
CA THR A 61 0.67 2.11 3.38
C THR A 61 -0.12 1.74 2.13
N ILE A 62 -1.33 1.23 2.31
CA ILE A 62 -2.21 0.87 1.19
C ILE A 62 -2.56 2.10 0.35
N ALA A 63 -2.84 3.25 0.98
CA ALA A 63 -3.11 4.49 0.29
C ALA A 63 -1.90 4.96 -0.55
N GLN A 64 -0.67 4.88 -0.02
CA GLN A 64 0.55 5.22 -0.77
C GLN A 64 0.78 4.31 -1.98
N VAL A 65 0.42 3.03 -1.87
CA VAL A 65 0.51 2.09 -2.98
C VAL A 65 -0.46 2.51 -4.08
N ILE A 66 -1.74 2.76 -3.74
CA ILE A 66 -2.76 3.22 -4.70
C ILE A 66 -2.28 4.50 -5.42
N GLU A 67 -1.79 5.50 -4.67
CA GLU A 67 -1.29 6.75 -5.24
C GLU A 67 -0.11 6.52 -6.19
N SER A 68 0.82 5.62 -5.84
CA SER A 68 1.96 5.27 -6.70
C SER A 68 1.52 4.60 -8.00
N MET A 69 0.45 3.80 -7.95
CA MET A 69 -0.16 3.18 -9.14
C MET A 69 -0.81 4.24 -10.06
N GLU A 70 -1.49 5.24 -9.49
CA GLU A 70 -2.10 6.34 -10.25
C GLU A 70 -1.06 7.23 -10.95
N ILE A 71 0.12 7.44 -10.33
CA ILE A 71 1.23 8.19 -10.95
C ILE A 71 1.81 7.41 -12.14
N GLY A 72 1.99 6.09 -12.00
CA GLY A 72 2.44 5.21 -13.09
C GLY A 72 1.47 5.19 -14.28
N LEU A 73 0.17 5.33 -14.02
CA LEU A 73 -0.89 5.35 -15.04
C LEU A 73 -0.97 6.66 -15.85
N ARG A 74 -0.50 7.78 -15.31
CA ARG A 74 -0.53 9.11 -15.96
C ARG A 74 0.69 9.38 -16.85
N ARG A 75 1.68 8.49 -16.87
CA ARG A 75 2.96 8.66 -17.57
C ARG A 75 3.03 7.79 -18.82
#